data_AF-A0A3B8RXH8-F1
#
_entry.id   AF-A0A3B8RXH8-F1
#
_cell.length_a   1.000
_cell.length_b   1.000
_cell.length_c   1.000
_cell.angle_alpha   90.00
_cell.angle_beta   90.00
_cell.angle_gamma   90.00
#
_symmetry.space_group_name_H-M   'P 1'
#
loop_
_entity.id
_entity.type
_entity.pdbx_description
1 polymer ?
#
loop_
_entity_poly.entity_id
_entity_poly.type
_entity_poly.pdbx_seq_one_letter_code
_entity_poly.pdbx_strand_id
1 'polypeptide(L)' 'MKSIKKTAEYTIYQKRNNRYAVKSANGQWLNGDDKVTVLVAESLIKLSAAAPVEAPAEEAPAEDAPAEEAKED' A
#
# COMPACT_ATOMS: atom_id res chain seq x y z
N MET A 1 -18.62 -14.18 5.06
CA MET A 1 -17.34 -14.09 4.32
C MET A 1 -17.69 -13.78 2.88
N LYS A 2 -16.95 -12.89 2.20
CA LYS A 2 -17.22 -12.49 0.81
C LYS A 2 -16.13 -13.03 -0.11
N SER A 3 -16.49 -13.71 -1.21
CA SER A 3 -15.52 -14.05 -2.25
C SER A 3 -15.18 -12.80 -3.06
N ILE A 4 -13.90 -12.42 -3.08
CA ILE A 4 -13.42 -11.25 -3.82
C ILE A 4 -12.95 -11.66 -5.20
N LYS A 5 -12.20 -12.76 -5.28
CA LYS A 5 -11.64 -13.24 -6.54
C LYS A 5 -11.57 -14.76 -6.55
N LYS A 6 -11.80 -15.36 -7.70
CA LYS A 6 -11.69 -16.80 -7.92
C LYS A 6 -10.90 -17.01 -9.21
N THR A 7 -9.79 -17.73 -9.09
CA THR A 7 -8.94 -18.18 -10.19
C THR A 7 -8.95 -19.71 -10.23
N ALA A 8 -8.38 -20.29 -11.28
CA ALA A 8 -8.23 -21.74 -11.38
C ALA A 8 -7.30 -22.31 -10.30
N GLU A 9 -6.31 -21.51 -9.87
CA GLU A 9 -5.30 -21.90 -8.88
C GLU A 9 -5.70 -21.61 -7.44
N TYR A 10 -6.49 -20.56 -7.19
CA TYR A 10 -6.90 -20.18 -5.84
C TYR A 10 -8.19 -19.33 -5.79
N THR A 11 -8.77 -19.20 -4.60
CA THR A 11 -9.92 -18.35 -4.33
C THR A 11 -9.63 -17.46 -3.14
N ILE A 12 -9.86 -16.16 -3.29
CA ILE A 12 -9.63 -15.15 -2.27
C ILE A 12 -10.95 -14.74 -1.64
N TYR A 13 -11.00 -14.81 -0.32
CA TYR A 13 -12.13 -14.43 0.51
C TYR A 13 -11.76 -13.26 1.42
N GLN A 14 -12.65 -12.30 1.58
CA GLN A 14 -12.55 -11.24 2.57
C GLN A 14 -13.45 -11.56 3.78
N LYS A 15 -12.86 -11.51 4.96
CA LYS A 15 -13.57 -11.63 6.24
C LYS A 15 -14.16 -10.27 6.67
N ARG A 16 -15.07 -10.29 7.65
CA ARG A 16 -15.68 -9.07 8.22
C ARG A 16 -14.66 -8.09 8.81
N ASN A 17 -13.49 -8.58 9.24
CA ASN A 17 -12.39 -7.77 9.77
C ASN A 17 -11.40 -7.28 8.70
N ASN A 18 -11.84 -7.19 7.44
CA ASN A 18 -11.02 -6.77 6.28
C ASN A 18 -9.79 -7.64 5.99
N ARG A 19 -9.56 -8.74 6.72
CA ARG A 19 -8.47 -9.68 6.41
C ARG A 19 -8.87 -10.61 5.28
N TYR A 20 -7.92 -10.89 4.40
CA TYR A 20 -8.09 -11.85 3.32
C TYR A 20 -7.73 -13.28 3.76
N ALA A 21 -8.37 -14.26 3.17
CA ALA A 21 -8.07 -15.68 3.26
C ALA A 21 -7.94 -16.24 1.84
N VAL A 22 -6.94 -17.09 1.59
CA VAL A 22 -6.69 -17.66 0.26
C VAL A 22 -6.88 -19.16 0.36
N LYS A 23 -7.66 -19.71 -0.56
CA LYS A 23 -7.94 -21.15 -0.68
C LYS A 23 -7.37 -21.65 -2.00
N SER A 24 -6.45 -22.60 -1.98
CA SER A 24 -5.88 -23.26 -3.16
C SER A 24 -6.95 -24.04 -3.94
N ALA A 25 -6.69 -24.32 -5.22
CA ALA A 25 -7.46 -25.21 -6.08
C ALA A 25 -7.70 -26.59 -5.46
N ASN A 26 -6.74 -27.09 -4.68
CA ASN A 26 -6.83 -28.35 -3.94
C ASN A 26 -7.79 -28.28 -2.74
N GLY A 27 -8.43 -27.13 -2.51
CA GLY A 27 -9.33 -26.89 -1.39
C GLY A 27 -8.61 -26.58 -0.07
N GLN A 28 -7.29 -26.51 -0.06
CA GLN A 28 -6.49 -26.20 1.13
C GLN A 28 -6.38 -24.70 1.38
N TRP A 29 -6.37 -24.28 2.64
CA TRP A 29 -6.17 -22.87 3.01
C TRP A 29 -4.68 -22.53 3.03
N LEU A 30 -4.28 -21.53 2.23
CA LEU A 30 -2.91 -21.04 2.21
C LEU A 30 -2.68 -20.11 3.42
N ASN A 31 -1.52 -20.26 4.07
CA ASN A 31 -1.10 -19.52 5.25
C ASN A 31 0.33 -18.99 5.05
N GLY A 32 0.79 -18.09 5.94
CA GLY A 32 2.16 -17.57 5.88
C GLY A 32 2.51 -16.90 4.54
N ASP A 33 3.70 -17.21 4.02
CA ASP A 33 4.25 -16.61 2.80
C ASP A 33 3.48 -16.97 1.53
N ASP A 34 2.94 -18.19 1.40
CA ASP A 34 2.15 -18.61 0.24
C ASP A 34 0.92 -17.72 0.06
N LYS A 35 0.27 -17.42 1.18
CA LYS A 35 -0.88 -16.53 1.21
C LYS A 35 -0.49 -15.10 0.86
N VAL A 36 0.63 -14.61 1.39
CA VAL A 36 1.11 -13.25 1.15
C VAL A 36 1.46 -13.07 -0.32
N THR A 37 2.16 -14.02 -0.92
CA THR A 37 2.53 -14.04 -2.34
C THR A 37 1.31 -13.86 -3.24
N VAL A 38 0.25 -14.62 -3.00
CA VAL A 38 -1.00 -14.51 -3.77
C VAL A 38 -1.67 -13.14 -3.58
N LEU A 39 -1.74 -12.65 -2.34
CA LEU A 39 -2.41 -11.38 -2.04
C LEU A 39 -1.63 -10.16 -2.59
N VAL A 40 -0.30 -10.27 -2.69
CA VAL A 40 0.58 -9.26 -3.31
C VAL A 40 0.46 -9.30 -4.83
N ALA A 41 0.50 -10.51 -5.43
CA ALA A 41 0.33 -10.68 -6.87
C ALA A 41 -1.00 -10.09 -7.37
N GLU A 42 -2.07 -10.24 -6.58
CA GLU A 42 -3.39 -9.68 -6.88
C GLU A 42 -3.57 -8.22 -6.39
N SER A 43 -2.51 -7.59 -5.86
CA SER A 43 -2.53 -6.22 -5.31
C SER A 43 -3.62 -5.95 -4.26
N LEU A 44 -4.11 -7.00 -3.58
CA LEU A 44 -5.13 -6.91 -2.53
C LEU A 44 -4.55 -6.50 -1.19
N ILE A 45 -3.29 -6.84 -0.95
CA ILE A 45 -2.48 -6.22 0.10
C ILE A 45 -1.32 -5.52 -0.58
N LYS A 46 -1.14 -4.26 -0.22
CA LYS A 46 0.15 -3.63 -0.39
C LYS A 46 1.01 -4.21 0.73
N LEU A 47 1.99 -5.04 0.39
CA LEU A 47 3.12 -5.16 1.30
C LEU A 47 3.62 -3.73 1.40
N SER A 48 3.36 -3.09 2.54
CA SER A 48 4.18 -1.99 2.99
C SER A 48 5.57 -2.61 3.17
N ALA A 49 6.27 -2.84 2.06
CA ALA A 49 7.67 -2.51 2.02
C ALA A 49 7.70 -1.15 2.70
N ALA A 50 8.30 -1.10 3.90
CA ALA A 50 8.61 0.15 4.56
C ALA A 50 8.94 1.09 3.43
N ALA A 51 8.13 2.15 3.30
CA ALA A 51 8.28 3.09 2.21
C ALA A 51 9.79 3.27 2.04
N PRO A 52 10.36 3.21 0.82
CA PRO A 52 11.67 3.83 0.69
C PRO A 52 11.49 5.15 1.42
N VAL A 53 12.35 5.38 2.41
CA VAL A 53 12.47 6.68 3.02
C VAL A 53 12.66 7.54 1.77
N GLU A 54 11.57 8.13 1.29
CA GLU A 54 11.62 9.24 0.37
C GLU A 54 12.38 10.18 1.26
N ALA A 55 13.69 10.21 0.97
CA ALA A 55 14.60 11.16 1.54
C ALA A 55 13.82 12.47 1.55
N PRO A 56 13.84 13.22 2.65
CA PRO A 56 13.60 14.63 2.55
C PRO A 56 14.68 15.13 1.57
N ALA A 57 14.40 15.11 0.27
CA ALA A 57 14.84 16.15 -0.62
C ALA A 57 13.92 17.30 -0.23
N GLU A 58 14.27 18.08 0.79
CA GLU A 58 15.33 19.07 0.70
C GLU A 58 15.18 19.83 -0.63
N GLU A 59 14.10 20.60 -0.69
CA GLU A 59 14.12 21.91 -1.33
C GLU A 59 13.19 22.85 -0.57
N ALA A 60 13.59 23.16 0.65
CA ALA A 60 13.47 24.51 1.18
C ALA A 60 14.84 24.80 1.80
N PRO A 61 15.64 25.68 1.17
CA PRO A 61 15.66 27.05 1.70
C PRO A 61 15.85 28.16 0.64
N ALA A 62 15.52 29.38 1.07
CA ALA A 62 15.72 30.69 0.42
C ALA A 62 14.74 31.00 -0.72
N GLU A 63 13.92 32.05 -0.65
CA GLU A 63 14.32 33.42 -0.32
C GLU A 63 13.21 34.13 0.46
N ASP A 64 13.43 34.28 1.77
CA ASP A 64 12.87 35.40 2.53
C ASP A 64 13.68 36.64 2.14
N ALA A 65 12.99 37.61 1.54
CA ALA A 65 13.32 39.04 1.50
C ALA A 65 14.56 39.47 0.65
N PRO A 66 14.46 40.65 0.03
CA PRO A 66 14.71 41.82 0.86
C PRO A 66 13.48 42.72 1.04
N ALA A 67 13.32 43.09 2.30
CA ALA A 67 12.54 44.21 2.78
C ALA A 67 13.15 45.55 2.29
N GLU A 68 12.44 46.61 2.68
CA GLU A 68 12.86 48.02 2.67
C GLU A 68 12.74 48.77 1.33
N GLU A 69 12.22 50.00 1.25
CA GLU A 69 11.60 50.90 2.23
C GLU A 69 11.01 52.09 1.44
N ALA A 70 10.10 52.82 2.09
CA ALA A 70 9.97 54.29 2.02
C ALA A 70 9.08 54.97 0.96
N LYS A 71 8.00 55.56 1.51
CA LYS A 71 7.49 56.95 1.32
C LYS A 71 6.65 57.24 0.06
N GLU A 72 5.38 57.59 0.21
CA GLU A 72 4.87 58.95 0.49
C GLU A 72 5.08 59.89 -0.73
N ASP A 73 4.03 60.03 -1.55
CA ASP A 73 3.60 61.28 -2.19
C ASP A 73 2.09 61.19 -2.48
#